data_AF-A0A353FC05-F1
#
_entry.id   AF-A0A353FC05-F1
#
_cell.length_a   1.000
_cell.length_b   1.000
_cell.length_c   1.000
_cell.angle_alpha   90.00
_cell.angle_beta   90.00
_cell.angle_gamma   90.00
#
_symmetry.space_group_name_H-M   'P 1'
#
loop_
_entity.id
_entity.type
_entity.pdbx_description
1 polymer ?
#
loop_
_entity_poly.entity_id
_entity_poly.type
_entity_poly.pdbx_seq_one_letter_code
_entity_poly.pdbx_strand_id
1 'polypeptide(L)'
;DAFYNALSTALWGYFSDRFNIPQSKMSKDTIREELLTCNIDESLAARTIDMMNRAELARFTSAGVSDPRSDYDETARLITEIEGKL
;
A
#
# COMPACT_ATOMS: atom_id res chain seq x y z
N ASP A 1 7.79 12.30 -9.07
CA ASP A 1 8.28 12.84 -7.78
C ASP A 1 9.13 11.78 -7.07
N ALA A 2 10.22 12.18 -6.40
CA ALA A 2 11.03 11.26 -5.60
C ALA A 2 10.23 10.68 -4.42
N PHE A 3 9.29 11.45 -3.86
CA PHE A 3 8.45 11.02 -2.75
C PHE A 3 7.56 9.82 -3.11
N TYR A 4 6.72 9.93 -4.14
CA TYR A 4 5.80 8.83 -4.51
C TYR A 4 6.52 7.61 -5.07
N ASN A 5 7.72 7.78 -5.63
CA ASN A 5 8.59 6.64 -5.94
C ASN A 5 8.98 5.90 -4.66
N ALA A 6 9.48 6.61 -3.64
CA ALA A 6 9.86 6.01 -2.36
C ALA A 6 8.65 5.40 -1.64
N LEU A 7 7.50 6.07 -1.62
CA LEU A 7 6.27 5.58 -1.00
C LEU A 7 5.78 4.28 -1.66
N SER A 8 5.73 4.25 -2.99
CA SER A 8 5.36 3.06 -3.75
C SER A 8 6.34 1.92 -3.51
N THR A 9 7.65 2.18 -3.56
CA THR A 9 8.68 1.17 -3.24
C THR A 9 8.54 0.64 -1.81
N ALA A 10 8.26 1.51 -0.83
CA ALA A 10 8.08 1.11 0.56
C ALA A 10 6.85 0.21 0.75
N LEU A 11 5.71 0.56 0.14
CA LEU A 11 4.49 -0.26 0.20
C LEU A 11 4.71 -1.66 -0.41
N TRP A 12 5.30 -1.73 -1.61
CA TRP A 12 5.60 -3.02 -2.25
C TRP A 12 6.61 -3.85 -1.45
N GLY A 13 7.66 -3.21 -0.92
CA GLY A 13 8.66 -3.88 -0.08
C GLY A 13 8.04 -4.44 1.19
N TYR A 14 7.25 -3.63 1.90
CA TYR A 14 6.56 -4.04 3.12
C TYR A 14 5.70 -5.30 2.90
N PHE A 15 4.83 -5.32 1.89
CA PHE A 15 3.98 -6.49 1.64
C PHE A 15 4.76 -7.70 1.12
N SER A 16 5.77 -7.48 0.28
CA SER A 16 6.68 -8.54 -0.18
C SER A 16 7.35 -9.24 1.00
N ASP A 17 7.86 -8.47 1.95
CA ASP A 17 8.53 -8.99 3.14
C ASP A 17 7.51 -9.62 4.10
N ARG A 18 6.38 -8.96 4.36
CA ARG A 18 5.36 -9.42 5.31
C ARG A 18 4.74 -10.76 4.93
N PHE A 19 4.44 -10.95 3.65
CA PHE A 19 3.87 -12.21 3.15
C PHE A 19 4.92 -13.21 2.67
N ASN A 20 6.21 -12.83 2.74
CA ASN A 20 7.32 -13.65 2.24
C ASN A 20 7.12 -14.10 0.78
N ILE A 21 6.60 -13.19 -0.05
CA ILE A 21 6.37 -13.39 -1.48
C ILE A 21 7.28 -12.43 -2.23
N PRO A 22 8.19 -12.90 -3.12
CA PRO A 22 9.05 -12.02 -3.88
C PRO A 22 8.24 -10.98 -4.68
N GLN A 23 8.68 -9.72 -4.66
CA GLN A 23 8.00 -8.63 -5.38
C GLN A 23 7.72 -8.95 -6.87
N SER A 24 8.57 -9.75 -7.54
CA SER A 24 8.37 -10.18 -8.93
C SER A 24 7.16 -11.12 -9.15
N LYS A 25 6.65 -11.71 -8.07
CA LYS A 25 5.46 -12.57 -8.06
C LYS A 25 4.28 -11.91 -7.33
N MET A 26 4.47 -10.70 -6.81
CA MET A 26 3.47 -9.98 -6.05
C MET A 26 2.59 -9.13 -6.98
N SER A 27 1.30 -9.09 -6.68
CA SER A 27 0.33 -8.22 -7.33
C SER A 27 -0.59 -7.59 -6.29
N LYS A 28 -1.34 -6.54 -6.66
CA LYS A 28 -2.34 -5.93 -5.76
C LYS A 28 -3.46 -6.92 -5.39
N ASP A 29 -3.80 -7.84 -6.30
CA ASP A 29 -4.78 -8.89 -6.03
C ASP A 29 -4.23 -9.88 -5.01
N THR A 30 -2.98 -10.32 -5.17
CA THR A 30 -2.29 -11.17 -4.20
C THR A 30 -2.24 -10.51 -2.82
N ILE A 31 -1.87 -9.22 -2.72
CA ILE A 31 -1.87 -8.49 -1.45
C ILE A 31 -3.25 -8.50 -0.80
N ARG A 32 -4.32 -8.24 -1.58
CA ARG A 32 -5.69 -8.28 -1.08
C ARG A 32 -6.04 -9.68 -0.53
N GLU A 33 -5.78 -10.72 -1.30
CA GLU A 33 -6.06 -12.11 -0.91
C GLU A 33 -5.34 -12.52 0.37
N GLU A 34 -4.05 -12.17 0.51
CA GLU A 34 -3.26 -12.46 1.70
C GLU A 34 -3.79 -11.70 2.93
N LEU A 35 -4.13 -10.42 2.78
CA LEU A 35 -4.75 -9.63 3.86
C LEU A 35 -6.06 -10.29 4.35
N LEU A 36 -6.95 -10.68 3.43
CA LEU A 36 -8.20 -11.35 3.77
C LEU A 36 -7.96 -12.71 4.46
N THR A 37 -6.94 -13.45 4.01
CA THR A 37 -6.53 -14.72 4.64
C THR A 37 -6.05 -14.53 6.07
N CYS A 38 -5.45 -13.38 6.38
CA CYS A 38 -5.09 -12.98 7.74
C CYS A 38 -6.26 -12.43 8.58
N ASN A 39 -7.52 -12.58 8.15
CA ASN A 39 -8.72 -12.00 8.78
C ASN A 39 -8.71 -10.47 8.85
N ILE A 40 -7.95 -9.79 7.99
CA ILE A 40 -8.11 -8.35 7.82
C ILE A 40 -9.39 -8.12 7.04
N ASP A 41 -10.20 -7.16 7.49
CA ASP A 41 -11.48 -6.88 6.89
C ASP A 41 -11.35 -6.27 5.49
N GLU A 42 -12.38 -6.53 4.67
CA GLU A 42 -12.46 -6.07 3.29
C GLU A 42 -12.29 -4.55 3.14
N SER A 43 -12.75 -3.77 4.13
CA SER A 43 -12.62 -2.31 4.09
C SER A 43 -11.18 -1.87 4.23
N LEU A 44 -10.44 -2.44 5.20
CA LEU A 44 -9.02 -2.14 5.39
C LEU A 44 -8.17 -2.65 4.21
N ALA A 45 -8.47 -3.84 3.69
CA ALA A 45 -7.81 -4.35 2.48
C ALA A 45 -8.06 -3.42 1.27
N ALA A 46 -9.29 -2.98 1.04
CA ALA A 46 -9.63 -2.07 -0.05
C ALA A 46 -8.92 -0.70 0.07
N ARG A 47 -8.89 -0.11 1.28
CA ARG A 47 -8.18 1.15 1.54
C ARG A 47 -6.68 1.02 1.24
N THR A 48 -6.09 -0.12 1.57
CA THR A 48 -4.69 -0.42 1.30
C THR A 48 -4.39 -0.44 -0.20
N ILE A 49 -5.23 -1.14 -0.98
CA ILE A 49 -5.09 -1.21 -2.43
C ILE A 49 -5.32 0.15 -3.09
N ASP A 50 -6.30 0.93 -2.62
CA ASP A 50 -6.51 2.30 -3.08
C ASP A 50 -5.28 3.17 -2.86
N MET A 51 -4.65 3.04 -1.68
CA MET A 51 -3.46 3.81 -1.36
C MET A 51 -2.27 3.48 -2.27
N MET A 52 -2.08 2.19 -2.57
CA MET A 52 -1.08 1.75 -3.55
C MET A 52 -1.36 2.33 -4.93
N ASN A 53 -2.62 2.32 -5.38
CA ASN A 53 -3.01 2.89 -6.67
C ASN A 53 -2.75 4.40 -6.73
N ARG A 54 -3.09 5.15 -5.67
CA ARG A 54 -2.81 6.58 -5.58
C ARG A 54 -1.31 6.86 -5.64
N ALA A 55 -0.51 6.14 -4.86
CA ALA A 55 0.95 6.29 -4.87
C ALA A 55 1.54 5.99 -6.26
N GLU A 56 1.03 4.99 -6.97
CA GLU A 56 1.47 4.68 -8.34
C GLU A 56 1.06 5.77 -9.34
N LEU A 57 -0.20 6.21 -9.31
CA LEU A 57 -0.72 7.23 -10.22
C LEU A 57 0.01 8.58 -10.04
N ALA A 58 0.31 8.97 -8.80
CA ALA A 58 1.01 10.20 -8.48
C ALA A 58 2.48 10.22 -8.98
N ARG A 59 3.05 9.07 -9.33
CA ARG A 59 4.39 9.00 -9.96
C ARG A 59 4.38 9.51 -11.41
N PHE A 60 3.23 9.41 -12.09
CA PHE A 60 3.10 9.71 -13.51
C PHE A 60 2.27 10.96 -13.80
N THR A 61 1.53 11.47 -12.81
CA THR A 61 0.68 12.67 -12.96
C THR A 61 1.29 13.85 -12.23
N SER A 62 1.24 15.04 -12.84
CA SER A 62 1.94 16.23 -12.37
C SER A 62 1.09 17.22 -11.57
N ALA A 63 -0.19 16.97 -11.27
CA ALA A 63 -1.02 18.00 -10.64
C ALA A 63 -2.22 17.48 -9.82
N GLY A 64 -2.25 17.86 -8.54
CA GLY A 64 -3.46 18.36 -7.88
C GLY A 64 -4.37 17.37 -7.13
N VAL A 65 -4.17 16.06 -7.25
CA VAL A 65 -5.05 15.06 -6.59
C VAL A 65 -4.47 14.56 -5.27
N SER A 66 -3.18 14.76 -5.03
CA SER A 66 -2.45 14.10 -3.96
C SER A 66 -1.77 15.12 -3.03
N ASP A 67 -1.96 14.95 -1.73
CA ASP A 67 -1.25 15.67 -0.67
C ASP A 67 -0.21 14.71 -0.07
N PRO A 68 1.09 14.88 -0.39
CA PRO A 68 2.15 13.98 0.06
C PRO A 68 2.15 13.74 1.58
N ARG A 69 1.78 14.75 2.38
CA ARG A 69 1.76 14.62 3.83
C ARG A 69 0.57 13.78 4.28
N SER A 70 -0.62 14.07 3.76
CA SER A 70 -1.82 13.28 4.04
C SER A 70 -1.64 11.81 3.61
N ASP A 71 -1.05 11.61 2.43
CA ASP A 71 -0.74 10.28 1.89
C ASP A 71 0.28 9.53 2.77
N TYR A 72 1.33 10.20 3.24
CA TYR A 72 2.26 9.61 4.19
C TYR A 72 1.54 9.18 5.48
N ASP A 73 0.77 10.09 6.09
CA ASP A 73 0.09 9.84 7.35
C ASP A 73 -0.95 8.71 7.22
N GLU A 74 -1.67 8.64 6.10
CA GLU A 74 -2.60 7.57 5.81
C GLU A 74 -1.89 6.23 5.64
N THR A 75 -0.77 6.20 4.91
CA THR A 75 0.04 4.98 4.76
C THR A 75 0.50 4.45 6.11
N ALA A 76 1.05 5.32 6.96
CA ALA A 76 1.52 4.95 8.29
C ALA A 76 0.38 4.39 9.15
N ARG A 77 -0.81 5.01 9.09
CA ARG A 77 -2.01 4.50 9.77
C ARG A 77 -2.42 3.12 9.26
N LEU A 78 -2.51 2.94 7.94
CA LEU A 78 -2.89 1.66 7.34
C LEU A 78 -1.94 0.54 7.75
N ILE A 79 -0.62 0.75 7.65
CA ILE A 79 0.37 -0.23 8.07
C ILE A 79 0.24 -0.56 9.57
N THR A 80 0.04 0.46 10.41
CA THR A 80 -0.16 0.25 11.86
C THR A 80 -1.44 -0.53 12.17
N GLU A 81 -2.55 -0.21 11.49
CA GLU A 81 -3.82 -0.91 11.62
C GLU A 81 -3.71 -2.38 11.17
N ILE A 82 -2.97 -2.63 10.09
CA ILE A 82 -2.67 -3.96 9.57
C ILE A 82 -1.82 -4.75 10.58
N GLU A 83 -0.68 -4.21 11.01
CA GLU A 83 0.21 -4.85 11.98
C GLU A 83 -0.47 -5.14 13.33
N GLY A 84 -1.43 -4.31 13.75
CA GLY A 84 -2.21 -4.58 14.95
C GLY A 84 -3.18 -5.76 14.84
N LYS A 85 -3.46 -6.23 13.61
CA LYS A 85 -4.37 -7.34 13.31
C LYS A 85 -3.66 -8.60 12.80
N LEU A 86 -2.43 -8.46 12.32
CA LEU A 86 -1.58 -9.56 11.84
C LEU A 86 -0.90 -10.31 12.99
#